data_AF-A0A7C8JEU7-F1
#
_entry.id   AF-A0A7C8JEU7-F1
#
_cell.length_a   1.000
_cell.length_b   1.000
_cell.length_c   1.000
_cell.angle_alpha   90.00
_cell.angle_beta   90.00
_cell.angle_gamma   90.00
#
_symmetry.space_group_name_H-M   'P 1'
#
loop_
_entity.id
_entity.type
_entity.pdbx_description
1 polymer ?
#
loop_
_entity_poly.entity_id
_entity_poly.type
_entity_poly.pdbx_seq_one_letter_code
_entity_poly.pdbx_strand_id
1 'polypeptide(L)'
;MINMPSSIDTESLPLINRGRDAVRRVSSVWVGFRDFALRDNVLEVAVGLIVASAFTSVVNSLVADIILPPVSLMWQQSLAENFIVLKQGHNITAHYNTFQQAQDDGAITWNYGHFLEKFIQFMLLGVTLYALAKFYSLFSSEAIIKYQTKCPACRKDISANAKRCPFCTSWQDGSDLNGH
;
A
#
# COMPACT_ATOMS: atom_id res chain seq x y z
N MET A 1 25.98 61.80 -13.47
CA MET A 1 24.56 61.58 -13.15
C MET A 1 23.98 60.73 -14.25
N ILE A 2 23.77 59.43 -14.00
CA ILE A 2 23.16 58.52 -14.97
C ILE A 2 21.66 58.58 -14.72
N ASN A 3 20.91 59.07 -15.71
CA ASN A 3 19.50 59.38 -15.61
C ASN A 3 18.68 58.08 -15.74
N MET A 4 17.79 57.84 -14.79
CA MET A 4 16.89 56.68 -14.77
C MET A 4 15.68 56.99 -15.69
N PRO A 5 15.36 56.17 -16.71
CA PRO A 5 14.20 56.43 -17.56
C PRO A 5 12.91 56.16 -16.79
N SER A 6 12.01 57.15 -16.79
CA SER A 6 10.82 57.27 -15.94
C SER A 6 9.50 57.10 -16.70
N SER A 7 9.36 56.08 -17.54
CA SER A 7 8.09 55.81 -18.22
C SER A 7 7.82 54.32 -18.34
N ILE A 8 7.03 53.79 -17.41
CA ILE A 8 6.27 52.56 -17.62
C ILE A 8 5.01 52.99 -18.36
N ASP A 9 4.92 52.68 -19.65
CA ASP A 9 3.83 53.14 -20.51
C ASP A 9 2.49 52.53 -20.09
N THR A 10 1.46 53.39 -20.00
CA THR A 10 0.11 53.10 -19.47
C THR A 10 -0.60 51.95 -20.21
N GLU A 11 -0.16 51.62 -21.41
CA GLU A 11 -0.69 50.55 -22.27
C GLU A 11 -0.25 49.13 -21.84
N SER A 12 0.87 49.00 -21.12
CA SER A 12 1.40 47.71 -20.64
C SER A 12 0.80 47.23 -19.30
N LEU A 13 0.15 48.14 -18.55
CA LEU A 13 -0.49 47.91 -17.25
C LEU A 13 -1.55 46.78 -17.24
N PRO A 14 -2.48 46.67 -18.21
CA PRO A 14 -3.47 45.59 -18.21
C PRO A 14 -2.87 44.20 -18.47
N LEU A 15 -1.76 44.10 -19.23
CA LEU A 15 -1.06 42.83 -19.47
C LEU A 15 -0.27 42.39 -18.22
N ILE A 16 0.36 43.33 -17.52
CA ILE A 16 1.07 43.07 -16.27
C ILE A 16 0.10 42.61 -15.17
N ASN A 17 -1.08 43.24 -15.06
CA ASN A 17 -2.09 42.83 -14.08
C ASN A 17 -2.68 41.44 -14.39
N ARG A 18 -2.95 41.11 -15.65
CA ARG A 18 -3.38 39.76 -16.05
C ARG A 18 -2.33 38.68 -15.74
N GLY A 19 -1.05 38.97 -15.96
CA GLY A 19 0.04 38.06 -15.61
C GLY A 19 0.15 37.85 -14.09
N ARG A 20 0.02 38.90 -13.29
CA ARG A 20 0.06 38.84 -11.82
C ARG A 20 -1.10 38.05 -11.24
N ASP A 21 -2.30 38.21 -11.78
CA ASP A 21 -3.51 37.50 -11.32
C ASP A 21 -3.46 36.01 -11.67
N ALA A 22 -2.89 35.64 -12.82
CA ALA A 22 -2.63 34.24 -13.18
C ALA A 22 -1.65 33.58 -12.21
N VAL A 23 -0.52 34.25 -11.91
CA VAL A 23 0.48 33.76 -10.94
C VAL A 23 -0.11 33.63 -9.54
N ARG A 24 -0.94 34.59 -9.11
CA ARG A 24 -1.60 34.56 -7.80
C ARG A 24 -2.58 33.41 -7.66
N ARG A 25 -3.39 33.14 -8.70
CA ARG A 25 -4.32 31.99 -8.74
C ARG A 25 -3.58 30.66 -8.68
N VAL A 26 -2.53 30.48 -9.47
CA VAL A 26 -1.70 29.26 -9.43
C VAL A 26 -1.05 29.07 -8.06
N SER A 27 -0.52 30.14 -7.45
CA SER A 27 0.03 30.07 -6.10
C SER A 27 -1.01 29.70 -5.04
N SER A 28 -2.26 30.18 -5.17
CA SER A 28 -3.34 29.88 -4.23
C SER A 28 -3.81 28.43 -4.31
N VAL A 29 -3.81 27.82 -5.50
CA VAL A 29 -4.11 26.40 -5.68
C VAL A 29 -3.01 25.54 -5.08
N TRP A 30 -1.73 25.91 -5.25
CA TRP A 30 -0.61 25.19 -4.64
C TRP A 30 -0.62 25.25 -3.11
N VAL A 31 -0.89 26.42 -2.54
CA VAL A 31 -1.04 26.58 -1.08
C VAL A 31 -2.22 25.75 -0.57
N GLY A 32 -3.37 25.80 -1.23
CA GLY A 32 -4.54 25.00 -0.88
C GLY A 32 -4.30 23.49 -0.97
N PHE A 33 -3.55 23.03 -1.97
CA PHE A 33 -3.16 21.61 -2.09
C PHE A 33 -2.22 21.20 -0.96
N ARG A 34 -1.19 22.01 -0.67
CA ARG A 34 -0.26 21.74 0.44
C ARG A 34 -1.02 21.65 1.76
N ASP A 35 -1.92 22.59 2.03
CA ASP A 35 -2.72 22.62 3.26
C ASP A 35 -3.76 21.48 3.31
N PHE A 36 -4.13 20.89 2.17
CA PHE A 36 -4.91 19.65 2.10
C PHE A 36 -4.06 18.39 2.35
N ALA A 37 -2.89 18.29 1.71
CA ALA A 37 -1.99 17.14 1.82
C ALA A 37 -1.34 17.01 3.21
N LEU A 38 -1.10 18.13 3.89
CA LEU A 38 -0.57 18.17 5.25
C LEU A 38 -1.62 17.87 6.33
N ARG A 39 -2.86 17.49 5.96
CA ARG A 39 -3.85 17.03 6.93
C ARG A 39 -3.47 15.65 7.43
N ASP A 40 -3.35 15.50 8.74
CA ASP A 40 -2.94 14.25 9.39
C ASP A 40 -3.77 13.03 8.93
N ASN A 41 -5.10 13.19 8.80
CA ASN A 41 -5.99 12.13 8.33
C ASN A 41 -5.70 11.66 6.88
N VAL A 42 -5.20 12.54 6.01
CA VAL A 42 -4.87 12.18 4.62
C VAL A 42 -3.46 11.58 4.56
N LEU A 43 -2.52 12.17 5.30
CA LEU A 43 -1.14 11.73 5.34
C LEU A 43 -1.00 10.32 5.91
N GLU A 44 -1.73 10.00 6.99
CA GLU A 44 -1.71 8.67 7.60
C GLU A 44 -2.16 7.57 6.63
N VAL A 45 -3.28 7.81 5.91
CA VAL A 45 -3.79 6.88 4.90
C VAL A 45 -2.81 6.74 3.73
N ALA A 46 -2.24 7.86 3.24
CA ALA A 46 -1.30 7.84 2.13
C ALA A 46 -0.03 7.05 2.47
N VAL A 47 0.56 7.29 3.65
CA VAL A 47 1.74 6.55 4.12
C VAL A 47 1.42 5.06 4.27
N GLY A 48 0.25 4.72 4.83
CA GLY A 48 -0.21 3.34 4.94
C GLY A 48 -0.27 2.62 3.59
N LEU A 49 -0.81 3.26 2.55
CA LEU A 49 -0.90 2.67 1.21
C LEU A 49 0.47 2.49 0.54
N ILE A 50 1.37 3.47 0.69
CA ILE A 50 2.74 3.37 0.11
C ILE A 50 3.49 2.21 0.77
N VAL A 51 3.49 2.13 2.10
CA VAL A 51 4.16 1.04 2.83
C VAL A 51 3.52 -0.31 2.49
N ALA A 52 2.19 -0.40 2.43
CA ALA A 52 1.50 -1.63 2.03
C ALA A 52 1.92 -2.08 0.62
N SER A 53 1.94 -1.17 -0.36
CA SER A 53 2.31 -1.48 -1.74
C SER A 53 3.78 -1.95 -1.88
N ALA A 54 4.70 -1.28 -1.18
CA ALA A 54 6.11 -1.65 -1.17
C ALA A 54 6.31 -3.02 -0.51
N PHE A 55 5.63 -3.26 0.62
CA PHE A 55 5.69 -4.54 1.31
C PHE A 55 5.12 -5.68 0.45
N THR A 56 3.95 -5.48 -0.17
CA THR A 56 3.38 -6.47 -1.10
C THR A 56 4.33 -6.77 -2.26
N SER A 57 5.02 -5.76 -2.81
CA SER A 57 6.02 -5.97 -3.87
C SER A 57 7.20 -6.84 -3.41
N VAL A 58 7.71 -6.62 -2.20
CA VAL A 58 8.81 -7.42 -1.63
C VAL A 58 8.37 -8.87 -1.40
N VAL A 59 7.18 -9.08 -0.83
CA VAL A 59 6.64 -10.43 -0.61
C VAL A 59 6.38 -11.14 -1.94
N ASN A 60 5.86 -10.43 -2.94
CA ASN A 60 5.66 -10.97 -4.29
C ASN A 60 6.97 -11.40 -4.95
N SER A 61 8.03 -10.58 -4.87
CA SER A 61 9.36 -10.95 -5.39
C SER A 61 9.96 -12.13 -4.62
N LEU A 62 9.80 -12.18 -3.29
CA LEU A 62 10.23 -13.34 -2.50
C LEU A 62 9.54 -14.63 -2.95
N VAL A 63 8.22 -14.60 -3.17
CA VAL A 63 7.49 -15.77 -3.67
C VAL A 63 7.90 -16.11 -5.10
N ALA A 64 7.87 -15.14 -6.01
CA ALA A 64 8.08 -15.37 -7.43
C ALA A 64 9.52 -15.75 -7.79
N ASP A 65 10.50 -15.12 -7.14
CA ASP A 65 11.91 -15.23 -7.52
C ASP A 65 12.68 -16.24 -6.66
N ILE A 66 12.21 -16.54 -5.44
CA ILE A 66 12.91 -17.46 -4.52
C ILE A 66 12.11 -18.75 -4.27
N ILE A 67 10.80 -18.66 -4.05
CA ILE A 67 9.99 -19.83 -3.70
C ILE A 67 9.51 -20.59 -4.94
N LEU A 68 9.08 -19.89 -5.98
CA LEU A 68 8.56 -20.54 -7.18
C LEU A 68 9.62 -21.34 -7.96
N PRO A 69 10.86 -20.89 -8.19
CA PRO A 69 11.79 -21.66 -9.02
C PRO A 69 12.11 -23.07 -8.49
N PRO A 70 12.33 -23.28 -7.18
CA PRO A 70 12.45 -24.62 -6.60
C PRO A 70 11.16 -25.44 -6.72
N VAL A 71 9.99 -24.81 -6.53
CA VAL A 71 8.69 -25.49 -6.61
C VAL A 71 8.35 -25.88 -8.05
N SER A 72 8.66 -25.02 -9.01
CA SER A 72 8.47 -25.26 -10.44
C SER A 72 9.49 -26.22 -11.03
N LEU A 73 10.61 -26.46 -10.35
CA LEU A 73 11.55 -27.52 -10.75
C LEU A 73 11.09 -28.90 -10.26
N MET A 74 10.40 -28.96 -9.12
CA MET A 74 9.78 -30.20 -8.63
C MET A 74 8.56 -30.62 -9.46
N TRP A 75 7.75 -29.66 -9.93
CA TRP A 75 6.73 -29.91 -10.96
C TRP A 75 7.39 -29.79 -12.33
N GLN A 76 7.77 -30.91 -12.96
CA GLN A 76 8.50 -31.01 -14.25
C GLN A 76 7.99 -30.16 -15.44
N GLN A 77 6.89 -29.42 -15.31
CA GLN A 77 6.48 -28.35 -16.21
C GLN A 77 6.03 -27.12 -15.42
N SER A 78 6.38 -25.93 -15.93
CA SER A 78 5.78 -24.68 -15.45
C SER A 78 4.26 -24.79 -15.62
N LEU A 79 3.52 -24.71 -14.51
CA LEU A 79 2.06 -24.76 -14.55
C LEU A 79 1.51 -23.70 -15.52
N ALA A 80 2.19 -22.56 -15.63
CA ALA A 80 1.89 -21.47 -16.56
C ALA A 80 1.81 -21.88 -18.04
N GLU A 81 2.63 -22.85 -18.44
CA GLU A 81 2.78 -23.30 -19.84
C GLU A 81 1.74 -24.35 -20.23
N ASN A 82 0.92 -24.80 -19.27
CA ASN A 82 -0.24 -25.64 -19.57
C ASN A 82 -1.39 -24.78 -20.12
N PHE A 83 -1.37 -24.58 -21.43
CA PHE A 83 -2.46 -23.95 -22.16
C PHE A 83 -2.89 -24.80 -23.35
N ILE A 84 -4.20 -24.85 -23.59
CA ILE A 84 -4.77 -25.48 -24.77
C ILE A 84 -5.14 -24.37 -25.75
N VAL A 85 -4.55 -24.41 -26.95
CA VAL A 85 -4.89 -23.48 -28.04
C VAL A 85 -6.19 -23.94 -28.69
N LEU A 86 -7.26 -23.15 -28.50
CA LEU A 86 -8.58 -23.45 -29.08
C LEU A 86 -8.69 -22.93 -30.51
N LYS A 87 -8.04 -21.79 -30.79
CA LYS A 87 -7.94 -21.21 -32.14
C LYS A 87 -6.53 -20.68 -32.35
N GLN A 88 -5.88 -21.16 -33.40
CA GLN A 88 -4.55 -20.69 -33.80
C GLN A 88 -4.64 -19.24 -34.29
N GLY A 89 -3.62 -18.45 -33.97
CA GLY A 89 -3.46 -17.05 -34.39
C GLY A 89 -3.12 -16.92 -35.88
N HIS A 90 -2.57 -15.78 -36.27
CA HIS A 90 -2.29 -15.45 -37.68
C HIS A 90 -1.26 -16.39 -38.34
N ASN A 91 -0.43 -17.08 -37.56
CA ASN A 91 0.53 -18.08 -38.03
C ASN A 91 -0.02 -19.52 -37.86
N ILE A 92 -0.27 -20.19 -38.99
CA ILE A 92 -0.89 -21.53 -39.07
C ILE A 92 0.09 -22.67 -38.71
N THR A 93 1.37 -22.35 -38.44
CA THR A 93 2.44 -23.34 -38.21
C THR A 93 3.24 -23.16 -36.91
N ALA A 94 2.91 -22.18 -36.07
CA ALA A 94 3.68 -21.91 -34.86
C ALA A 94 3.22 -22.81 -33.70
N HIS A 95 4.03 -23.83 -33.38
CA HIS A 95 4.00 -24.41 -32.04
C HIS A 95 4.49 -23.34 -31.05
N TYR A 96 3.57 -22.81 -30.25
CA TYR A 96 3.88 -21.83 -29.22
C TYR A 96 4.52 -22.54 -28.02
N ASN A 97 5.79 -22.26 -27.75
CA ASN A 97 6.48 -22.80 -26.58
C ASN A 97 6.20 -21.98 -25.31
N THR A 98 5.65 -20.77 -25.46
CA THR A 98 5.35 -19.88 -24.35
C THR A 98 3.95 -19.30 -24.49
N PHE A 99 3.29 -19.09 -23.36
CA PHE A 99 1.97 -18.46 -23.31
C PHE A 99 1.99 -17.02 -23.89
N GLN A 100 3.08 -16.26 -23.65
CA GLN A 100 3.23 -14.90 -24.18
C GLN A 100 3.24 -14.89 -25.72
N GLN A 101 3.94 -15.81 -26.38
CA GLN A 101 3.90 -15.92 -27.84
C GLN A 101 2.50 -16.26 -28.38
N ALA A 102 1.75 -17.11 -27.69
CA ALA A 102 0.39 -17.46 -28.12
C ALA A 102 -0.58 -16.25 -27.99
N GLN A 103 -0.38 -15.40 -26.99
CA GLN A 103 -1.19 -14.21 -26.76
C GLN A 103 -0.85 -13.09 -27.75
N ASP A 104 0.43 -12.91 -28.08
CA ASP A 104 0.90 -11.91 -29.05
C ASP A 104 0.43 -12.21 -30.49
N ASP A 105 0.34 -13.50 -30.85
CA ASP A 105 -0.19 -13.94 -32.15
C ASP A 105 -1.73 -13.91 -32.23
N GLY A 106 -2.40 -13.47 -31.16
CA GLY A 106 -3.87 -13.36 -31.08
C GLY A 106 -4.59 -14.71 -31.05
N ALA A 107 -3.89 -15.78 -30.66
CA ALA A 107 -4.50 -17.10 -30.52
C ALA A 107 -5.45 -17.10 -29.32
N ILE A 108 -6.63 -17.71 -29.49
CA ILE A 108 -7.59 -17.87 -28.38
C ILE A 108 -7.19 -19.14 -27.64
N THR A 109 -6.59 -18.98 -26.46
CA THR A 109 -6.10 -20.08 -25.62
C THR A 109 -6.90 -20.19 -24.33
N TRP A 110 -7.20 -21.42 -23.90
CA TRP A 110 -7.72 -21.69 -22.55
C TRP A 110 -6.53 -21.91 -21.61
N ASN A 111 -6.24 -20.88 -20.80
CA ASN A 111 -5.04 -20.84 -19.95
C ASN A 111 -5.37 -21.20 -18.50
N TYR A 112 -5.72 -22.45 -18.24
CA TYR A 112 -5.94 -22.94 -16.88
C TYR A 112 -4.63 -22.97 -16.07
N GLY A 113 -3.50 -23.15 -16.76
CA GLY A 113 -2.16 -23.12 -16.18
C GLY A 113 -1.82 -21.81 -15.48
N HIS A 114 -2.01 -20.68 -16.16
CA HIS A 114 -1.78 -19.35 -15.60
C HIS A 114 -2.70 -19.06 -14.40
N PHE A 115 -3.97 -19.49 -14.45
CA PHE A 115 -4.88 -19.34 -13.31
C PHE A 115 -4.39 -20.12 -12.08
N LEU A 116 -3.98 -21.38 -12.28
CA LEU A 116 -3.52 -22.24 -11.19
C LEU A 116 -2.20 -21.72 -10.60
N GLU A 117 -1.31 -21.18 -11.42
CA GLU A 117 -0.09 -20.51 -10.98
C GLU A 117 -0.41 -19.30 -10.09
N LYS A 118 -1.36 -18.43 -10.49
CA LYS A 118 -1.80 -17.30 -9.65
C LYS A 118 -2.46 -17.75 -8.36
N PHE A 119 -3.21 -18.85 -8.39
CA PHE A 119 -3.81 -19.43 -7.18
C PHE A 119 -2.75 -19.98 -6.21
N ILE A 120 -1.74 -20.69 -6.73
CA ILE A 120 -0.62 -21.18 -5.92
C ILE A 120 0.21 -20.02 -5.36
N GLN A 121 0.46 -18.98 -6.16
CA GLN A 121 1.09 -17.74 -5.69
C GLN A 121 0.31 -17.12 -4.53
N PHE A 122 -1.02 -17.01 -4.63
CA PHE A 122 -1.84 -16.52 -3.53
C PHE A 122 -1.72 -17.36 -2.25
N MET A 123 -1.72 -18.69 -2.37
CA MET A 123 -1.50 -19.58 -1.22
C MET A 123 -0.11 -19.43 -0.62
N LEU A 124 0.94 -19.35 -1.45
CA LEU A 124 2.32 -19.16 -1.02
C LEU A 124 2.50 -17.80 -0.33
N LEU A 125 1.89 -16.73 -0.85
CA LEU A 125 1.89 -15.41 -0.21
C LEU A 125 1.32 -15.49 1.21
N GLY A 126 0.20 -16.18 1.39
CA GLY A 126 -0.40 -16.41 2.72
C GLY A 126 0.54 -17.16 3.66
N VAL A 127 1.17 -18.24 3.19
CA VAL A 127 2.14 -19.02 3.97
C VAL A 127 3.37 -18.19 4.33
N THR A 128 3.90 -17.39 3.41
CA THR A 128 5.05 -16.51 3.64
C THR A 128 4.74 -15.44 4.68
N LEU A 129 3.57 -14.79 4.60
CA LEU A 129 3.14 -13.81 5.60
C LEU A 129 3.01 -14.44 6.99
N TYR A 130 2.44 -15.64 7.06
CA TYR A 130 2.35 -16.39 8.31
C TYR A 130 3.74 -16.78 8.85
N ALA A 131 4.64 -17.25 7.99
CA ALA A 131 6.00 -17.60 8.35
C ALA A 131 6.77 -16.38 8.88
N LEU A 132 6.63 -15.21 8.25
CA LEU A 132 7.22 -13.95 8.72
C LEU A 132 6.65 -13.51 10.08
N ALA A 133 5.33 -13.58 10.26
CA ALA A 133 4.70 -13.27 11.55
C ALA A 133 5.18 -14.22 12.65
N LYS A 134 5.32 -15.51 12.33
CA LYS A 134 5.83 -16.51 13.27
C LYS A 134 7.30 -16.32 13.57
N PHE A 135 8.12 -16.01 12.56
CA PHE A 135 9.54 -15.70 12.70
C PHE A 135 9.74 -14.49 13.63
N TYR A 136 8.96 -13.43 13.41
CA TYR A 136 8.98 -12.27 14.29
C TYR A 136 8.56 -12.63 15.71
N SER A 137 7.48 -13.40 15.89
CA SER A 137 7.02 -13.87 17.21
C SER A 137 8.00 -14.83 17.90
N LEU A 138 8.87 -15.52 17.15
CA LEU A 138 9.91 -16.38 17.71
C LEU A 138 11.11 -15.57 18.19
N PHE A 139 11.46 -14.50 17.46
CA PHE A 139 12.63 -13.68 17.76
C PHE A 139 12.33 -12.53 18.72
N SER A 140 11.09 -12.03 18.72
CA SER A 140 10.64 -10.93 19.56
C SER A 140 9.47 -11.39 20.44
N SER A 141 9.76 -11.57 21.73
CA SER A 141 8.77 -11.93 22.76
C SER A 141 8.05 -10.71 23.36
N GLU A 142 8.19 -9.52 22.77
CA GLU A 142 7.38 -8.37 23.17
C GLU A 142 5.98 -8.55 22.57
N ALA A 143 5.02 -8.88 23.42
CA ALA A 143 3.62 -8.88 23.05
C ALA A 143 3.22 -7.45 22.62
N ILE A 144 3.19 -7.19 21.31
CA ILE A 144 2.75 -5.93 20.71
C ILE A 144 1.32 -5.57 21.16
N ILE A 145 0.51 -6.56 21.49
CA ILE A 145 -0.82 -6.36 22.06
C ILE A 145 -0.70 -6.19 23.57
N LYS A 146 -0.47 -4.96 24.03
CA LYS A 146 -0.74 -4.59 25.43
C LYS A 146 -2.22 -4.84 25.69
N TYR A 147 -2.54 -5.91 26.41
CA TYR A 147 -3.92 -6.21 26.84
C TYR A 147 -4.52 -4.94 27.47
N GLN A 148 -5.60 -4.45 26.87
CA GLN A 148 -6.39 -3.36 27.44
C GLN A 148 -7.52 -4.02 28.24
N THR A 149 -7.73 -3.57 29.46
CA THR A 149 -8.88 -3.96 30.28
C THR A 149 -9.86 -2.80 30.29
N LYS A 150 -11.14 -3.06 30.58
CA LYS A 150 -12.12 -1.98 30.79
C LYS A 150 -12.06 -1.50 32.22
N CYS A 151 -12.00 -0.19 32.41
CA CYS A 151 -12.11 0.39 33.74
C CYS A 151 -13.51 0.11 34.33
N PRO A 152 -13.63 -0.42 35.56
CA PRO A 152 -14.93 -0.73 36.16
C PRO A 152 -15.79 0.52 36.44
N ALA A 153 -15.15 1.67 36.72
CA ALA A 153 -15.85 2.91 37.02
C ALA A 153 -16.37 3.62 35.75
N CYS A 154 -15.48 3.89 34.78
CA CYS A 154 -15.83 4.72 33.60
C CYS A 154 -16.02 3.94 32.29
N ARG A 155 -15.78 2.62 32.29
CA ARG A 155 -15.90 1.72 31.11
C ARG A 155 -15.01 2.07 29.91
N LYS A 156 -14.07 3.02 30.06
CA LYS A 156 -13.05 3.31 29.04
C LYS A 156 -11.95 2.26 29.07
N ASP A 157 -11.36 1.99 27.91
CA ASP A 157 -10.25 1.05 27.76
C ASP A 157 -8.96 1.66 28.35
N ILE A 158 -8.27 0.86 29.16
CA ILE A 158 -7.08 1.23 29.94
C ILE A 158 -6.04 0.11 29.83
N SER A 159 -4.76 0.42 30.03
CA SER A 159 -3.74 -0.62 30.03
C SER A 159 -3.93 -1.56 31.23
N ALA A 160 -3.76 -2.86 31.02
CA ALA A 160 -3.93 -3.87 32.08
C ALA A 160 -3.05 -3.65 33.32
N ASN A 161 -1.92 -2.93 33.17
CA ASN A 161 -0.97 -2.65 34.25
C ASN A 161 -1.13 -1.23 34.84
N ALA A 162 -2.17 -0.47 34.46
CA ALA A 162 -2.40 0.85 35.02
C ALA A 162 -2.88 0.75 36.47
N LYS A 163 -2.22 1.44 37.41
CA LYS A 163 -2.68 1.52 38.81
C LYS A 163 -3.89 2.46 38.97
N ARG A 164 -3.97 3.48 38.12
CA ARG A 164 -5.04 4.49 38.10
C ARG A 164 -5.54 4.70 36.69
N CYS A 165 -6.84 4.95 36.55
CA CYS A 165 -7.42 5.29 35.26
C CYS A 165 -7.02 6.73 34.85
N PRO A 166 -6.47 6.97 33.66
CA PRO A 166 -6.13 8.33 33.20
C PRO A 166 -7.37 9.19 32.91
N PHE A 167 -8.55 8.59 32.73
CA PHE A 167 -9.77 9.31 32.37
C PHE A 167 -10.63 9.71 33.57
N CYS A 168 -10.81 8.81 34.53
CA CYS A 168 -11.66 9.05 35.71
C CYS A 168 -10.88 9.07 37.02
N THR A 169 -9.56 8.91 36.99
CA THR A 169 -8.66 8.90 38.15
C THR A 169 -8.93 7.83 39.21
N SER A 170 -9.93 6.97 39.00
CA SER A 170 -10.25 5.88 39.91
C SER A 170 -9.13 4.86 39.96
N TRP A 171 -8.95 4.28 41.13
CA TRP A 171 -8.06 3.16 41.34
C TRP A 171 -8.64 1.88 40.75
N GLN A 172 -7.74 1.01 40.29
CA GLN A 172 -8.12 -0.29 39.72
C GLN A 172 -8.07 -1.43 40.75
N ASP A 173 -7.71 -1.13 41.99
CA ASP A 173 -7.66 -2.06 43.12
C ASP A 173 -9.03 -2.28 43.79
N GLY A 174 -10.08 -1.60 43.31
CA GLY A 174 -11.45 -1.71 43.83
C GLY A 174 -11.74 -0.91 45.10
N SER A 175 -10.77 -0.14 45.61
CA SER A 175 -10.95 0.71 46.79
C SER A 175 -12.10 1.71 46.66
N ASP A 176 -12.28 2.30 45.47
CA ASP A 176 -13.30 3.33 45.20
C ASP A 176 -14.74 2.78 45.05
N LEU A 177 -14.92 1.47 44.91
CA LEU A 177 -16.25 0.85 44.73
C LEU A 177 -16.91 0.46 46.06
N ASN A 178 -16.15 0.44 47.16
CA ASN A 178 -16.57 -0.07 48.46
C ASN A 178 -16.95 1.03 49.48
N GLY A 179 -17.21 2.26 49.03
CA GLY A 179 -17.99 3.27 49.75
C GLY A 179 -17.78 3.42 51.26
N HIS A 180 -16.54 3.53 51.72
CA HIS A 180 -16.18 3.95 53.07
C HIS A 180 -15.46 5.29 53.03
#